data_AF-A0A3D4H1Y4-F1
#
_entry.id   AF-A0A3D4H1Y4-F1
#
_cell.length_a   1.000
_cell.length_b   1.000
_cell.length_c   1.000
_cell.angle_alpha   90.00
_cell.angle_beta   90.00
_cell.angle_gamma   90.00
#
_symmetry.space_group_name_H-M   'P 1'
#
loop_
_entity.id
_entity.type
_entity.pdbx_description
1 polymer ?
#
loop_
_entity_poly.entity_id
_entity_poly.type
_entity_poly.pdbx_seq_one_letter_code
_entity_poly.pdbx_strand_id
1 'polypeptide(L)'
;MPNFNKVYLMGNLTRDPELRTTPSGTPVCQFSMAVNRIYNNSNGERQEETTFVDIEAWGRQAETISKYVSKGNPLFIEGRLKLDTWENKEGEKRSKM
;
A
#
# COMPACT_ATOMS: atom_id res chain seq x y z
N MET A 1 21.32 -15.90 8.17
CA MET A 1 19.99 -16.45 8.52
C MET A 1 19.06 -16.25 7.33
N PRO A 2 18.21 -17.23 6.99
CA PRO A 2 17.22 -17.05 5.93
C PRO A 2 16.08 -16.13 6.41
N ASN A 3 15.79 -15.09 5.65
CA ASN A 3 14.70 -14.14 5.92
C ASN A 3 13.78 -14.10 4.70
N PHE A 4 12.46 -14.18 4.90
CA PHE A 4 11.45 -14.08 3.84
C PHE A 4 10.38 -13.05 4.21
N ASN A 5 10.19 -12.05 3.36
CA ASN A 5 9.14 -11.06 3.48
C ASN A 5 8.60 -10.79 2.08
N LYS A 6 7.40 -11.27 1.82
CA LYS A 6 6.73 -11.15 0.53
C LYS A 6 5.24 -11.00 0.74
N VAL A 7 4.63 -10.10 -0.02
CA VAL A 7 3.19 -9.84 0.01
C VAL A 7 2.67 -9.81 -1.42
N TYR A 8 1.48 -10.37 -1.61
CA TYR A 8 0.71 -10.24 -2.83
C TYR A 8 -0.62 -9.59 -2.47
N LEU A 9 -0.99 -8.49 -3.11
CA LEU A 9 -2.30 -7.86 -2.93
C LEU A 9 -2.97 -7.67 -4.29
N MET A 10 -4.29 -7.75 -4.29
CA MET A 10 -5.12 -7.38 -5.42
C MET A 10 -6.30 -6.56 -4.90
N GLY A 11 -6.52 -5.39 -5.49
CA GLY A 11 -7.55 -4.48 -5.01
C GLY A 11 -7.63 -3.23 -5.88
N ASN A 12 -8.35 -2.22 -5.41
CA ASN A 12 -8.59 -1.00 -6.16
C ASN A 12 -7.95 0.20 -5.46
N LEU A 13 -7.42 1.15 -6.24
CA LEU A 13 -6.90 2.40 -5.68
C LEU A 13 -8.01 3.20 -5.03
N THR A 14 -7.75 3.72 -3.83
CA THR A 14 -8.70 4.55 -3.06
C THR A 14 -8.56 6.04 -3.35
N ARG A 15 -7.39 6.44 -3.87
CA ARG A 15 -7.04 7.80 -4.30
C ARG A 15 -6.08 7.76 -5.50
N ASP A 16 -5.93 8.88 -6.18
CA ASP A 16 -4.96 9.00 -7.26
C ASP A 16 -3.51 8.83 -6.75
N PRO A 17 -2.64 8.20 -7.53
CA PRO A 17 -1.25 8.01 -7.15
C PRO A 17 -0.47 9.33 -7.14
N GLU A 18 0.29 9.56 -6.06
CA GLU A 18 1.13 10.75 -5.89
C GLU A 18 2.59 10.42 -6.23
N LEU A 19 3.11 10.99 -7.32
CA LEU A 19 4.53 10.86 -7.68
C LEU A 19 5.35 11.97 -7.00
N ARG A 20 6.43 11.55 -6.34
CA ARG A 20 7.41 12.43 -5.70
C ARG A 20 8.81 12.02 -6.11
N THR A 21 9.75 12.95 -6.05
CA THR A 21 11.17 12.67 -6.28
C THR A 21 11.92 12.87 -4.98
N THR A 22 12.69 11.86 -4.58
CA THR A 22 13.57 11.96 -3.40
C THR A 22 14.70 12.95 -3.64
N PRO A 23 15.38 13.46 -2.58
CA PRO A 23 16.56 14.30 -2.74
C PRO A 23 17.68 13.66 -3.57
N SER A 24 17.75 12.32 -3.57
CA SER A 24 18.70 11.55 -4.38
C SER A 24 18.29 11.40 -5.85
N GLY A 25 17.17 12.00 -6.28
CA GLY A 25 16.67 11.94 -7.66
C GLY A 25 15.82 10.71 -7.98
N THR A 26 15.62 9.78 -7.04
CA THR A 26 14.82 8.57 -7.27
C THR A 26 13.32 8.87 -7.21
N PRO A 27 12.52 8.52 -8.24
CA PRO A 27 11.06 8.61 -8.21
C PRO A 27 10.44 7.64 -7.21
N VAL A 28 9.41 8.10 -6.50
CA VAL A 28 8.59 7.33 -5.56
C VAL A 28 7.14 7.68 -5.78
N CYS A 29 6.29 6.66 -5.92
CA CYS A 29 4.86 6.83 -6.10
C CYS A 29 4.15 6.25 -4.89
N GLN A 30 3.37 7.08 -4.21
CA GLN A 30 2.58 6.71 -3.04
C GLN A 30 1.11 6.65 -3.41
N PHE A 31 0.46 5.55 -3.06
CA PHE A 31 -0.98 5.36 -3.27
C PHE A 31 -1.54 4.43 -2.21
N SER A 32 -2.87 4.34 -2.12
CA SER A 32 -3.54 3.41 -1.22
C SER A 32 -4.50 2.53 -1.99
N MET A 33 -4.60 1.28 -1.58
CA MET A 33 -5.50 0.29 -2.14
C MET A 33 -6.46 -0.25 -1.08
N ALA A 34 -7.70 -0.49 -1.49
CA ALA A 34 -8.67 -1.27 -0.73
C ALA A 34 -8.64 -2.73 -1.21
N VAL A 35 -8.49 -3.65 -0.26
CA VAL A 35 -8.52 -5.10 -0.48
C VAL A 35 -9.68 -5.66 0.34
N ASN A 36 -10.68 -6.21 -0.35
CA ASN A 36 -11.89 -6.72 0.30
C ASN A 36 -11.77 -8.22 0.56
N ARG A 37 -12.25 -8.65 1.72
CA ARG A 37 -12.42 -10.04 2.11
C ARG A 37 -13.88 -10.29 2.45
N ILE A 38 -14.47 -11.28 1.80
CA ILE A 38 -15.86 -11.70 2.03
C ILE A 38 -15.82 -13.07 2.71
N TYR A 39 -16.50 -13.19 3.85
CA TYR A 39 -16.58 -14.44 4.61
C TYR A 39 -17.91 -14.53 5.36
N ASN A 40 -18.30 -15.73 5.78
CA ASN A 40 -19.48 -15.90 6.64
C ASN A 40 -19.03 -16.01 8.10
N ASN A 41 -19.74 -15.35 9.02
CA ASN A 41 -19.50 -15.49 10.46
C ASN A 41 -20.13 -16.79 11.00
N SER A 42 -19.93 -17.08 12.29
CA SER A 42 -20.46 -18.28 12.94
C SER A 42 -21.98 -18.40 12.92
N ASN A 43 -22.70 -17.30 12.71
CA ASN A 43 -24.17 -17.25 12.61
C ASN A 43 -24.67 -17.45 11.17
N GLY A 44 -23.76 -17.67 10.20
CA GLY A 44 -24.09 -17.81 8.79
C GLY A 44 -24.34 -16.48 8.06
N GLU A 45 -24.08 -15.34 8.70
CA GLU A 45 -24.25 -14.04 8.08
C GLU A 45 -23.01 -13.69 7.24
N ARG A 46 -23.25 -13.18 6.02
CA ARG A 46 -22.19 -12.70 5.13
C ARG A 46 -21.60 -11.40 5.67
N GLN A 47 -20.30 -11.38 5.87
CA GLN A 47 -19.49 -10.24 6.30
C GLN A 47 -18.58 -9.80 5.15
N GLU A 48 -18.35 -8.49 5.06
CA GLU A 48 -17.39 -7.89 4.15
C GLU A 48 -16.43 -7.00 4.95
N GLU A 49 -15.14 -7.31 4.86
CA GLU A 49 -14.07 -6.59 5.52
C GLU A 49 -13.19 -5.93 4.46
N THR A 50 -12.97 -4.62 4.57
CA THR A 50 -12.07 -3.88 3.68
C THR A 50 -10.79 -3.52 4.43
N THR A 51 -9.66 -4.01 3.94
CA THR A 51 -8.33 -3.59 4.40
C THR A 51 -7.79 -2.50 3.49
N PHE A 52 -7.42 -1.37 4.08
CA PHE A 52 -6.73 -0.28 3.38
C PHE A 52 -5.23 -0.43 3.56
N VAL A 53 -4.49 -0.48 2.46
CA VAL A 53 -3.03 -0.65 2.46
C VAL A 53 -2.40 0.52 1.74
N ASP A 54 -1.41 1.16 2.36
CA ASP A 54 -0.57 2.16 1.71
C ASP A 54 0.61 1.47 1.01
N ILE A 55 0.94 1.92 -0.19
CA ILE A 55 1.94 1.29 -1.05
C ILE A 55 2.90 2.36 -1.57
N GLU A 56 4.19 2.03 -1.54
CA GLU A 56 5.26 2.82 -2.12
C GLU A 56 5.88 2.05 -3.29
N ALA A 57 5.68 2.53 -4.52
CA ALA A 57 6.41 2.04 -5.69
C ALA A 57 7.63 2.94 -5.97
N TRP A 58 8.73 2.36 -6.43
CA TRP A 58 10.00 3.06 -6.62
C TRP A 58 10.48 3.01 -8.08
N GLY A 59 11.24 4.02 -8.51
CA GLY A 59 11.88 4.09 -9.82
C GLY A 59 10.88 4.00 -10.98
N ARG A 60 11.19 3.18 -11.99
CA ARG A 60 10.35 3.06 -13.20
C ARG A 60 8.91 2.61 -12.91
N GLN A 61 8.70 1.79 -11.88
CA GLN A 61 7.34 1.38 -11.47
C GLN A 61 6.55 2.57 -10.95
N ALA A 62 7.19 3.47 -10.19
CA ALA A 62 6.56 4.69 -9.69
C ALA A 62 6.04 5.56 -10.84
N GLU A 63 6.89 5.80 -11.84
CA GLU A 63 6.55 6.59 -13.02
C GLU A 63 5.40 5.95 -13.79
N THR A 64 5.46 4.63 -14.00
CA THR A 64 4.43 3.87 -14.74
C THR A 64 3.08 3.96 -14.04
N ILE A 65 3.04 3.74 -12.72
CA ILE A 65 1.79 3.81 -11.94
C ILE A 65 1.21 5.22 -12.00
N SER A 66 2.03 6.24 -11.77
CA SER A 66 1.57 7.64 -11.79
C SER A 66 1.01 8.10 -13.14
N LYS A 67 1.48 7.50 -14.25
CA LYS A 67 1.08 7.90 -15.60
C LYS A 67 -0.19 7.20 -16.09
N TYR A 68 -0.41 5.95 -15.67
CA TYR A 68 -1.44 5.10 -16.27
C TYR A 68 -2.51 4.60 -15.30
N VAL A 69 -2.35 4.84 -14.00
CA VAL A 69 -3.29 4.37 -12.97
C VAL A 69 -3.91 5.58 -12.28
N SER A 70 -5.21 5.51 -12.02
CA SER A 70 -5.96 6.51 -11.27
C SER A 70 -6.80 5.86 -10.18
N LYS A 71 -7.45 6.67 -9.35
CA LYS A 71 -8.43 6.22 -8.36
C LYS A 71 -9.42 5.23 -8.97
N GLY A 72 -9.69 4.13 -8.27
CA GLY A 72 -10.65 3.10 -8.67
C GLY A 72 -10.07 2.02 -9.58
N ASN A 73 -8.92 2.25 -10.23
CA ASN A 73 -8.29 1.21 -11.05
C ASN A 73 -7.90 -0.01 -10.19
N PRO A 74 -8.13 -1.24 -10.68
CA PRO A 74 -7.63 -2.44 -10.04
C PRO A 74 -6.12 -2.59 -10.29
N LEU A 75 -5.37 -3.00 -9.28
CA LEU A 75 -3.98 -3.41 -9.42
C LEU A 75 -3.73 -4.73 -8.70
N PHE A 76 -2.82 -5.53 -9.26
CA PHE A 76 -2.13 -6.60 -8.58
C PHE A 76 -0.72 -6.13 -8.25
N ILE A 77 -0.30 -6.33 -7.00
CA ILE A 77 1.03 -5.96 -6.55
C ILE A 77 1.74 -7.16 -5.93
N GLU A 78 3.04 -7.22 -6.17
CA GLU A 78 3.98 -8.07 -5.45
C GLU A 78 5.00 -7.15 -4.77
N GLY A 79 5.19 -7.33 -3.47
CA GLY A 79 6.08 -6.47 -2.69
C GLY A 79 6.47 -7.10 -1.36
N ARG A 80 6.77 -6.26 -0.38
CA ARG A 80 7.15 -6.64 0.98
C ARG A 80 6.56 -5.67 1.98
N LEU A 81 6.31 -6.13 3.21
CA LEU A 81 5.94 -5.24 4.30
C LEU A 81 7.14 -4.40 4.74
N LYS A 82 6.90 -3.13 5.03
CA LYS A 82 7.89 -2.20 5.57
C LYS A 82 7.25 -1.48 6.75
N LEU A 83 7.85 -1.61 7.93
CA LEU A 83 7.43 -0.86 9.10
C LEU A 83 8.24 0.44 9.15
N ASP A 84 7.60 1.56 8.81
CA ASP A 84 8.16 2.88 8.99
C ASP A 84 7.96 3.33 10.44
N THR A 85 9.05 3.70 11.11
CA THR A 85 9.04 4.19 12.50
C THR A 85 9.59 5.60 12.52
N TRP A 86 8.88 6.53 13.17
CA TRP A 86 9.32 7.92 13.33
C TRP A 86 8.93 8.45 14.70
N GLU A 87 9.56 9.53 15.13
CA GLU A 87 9.24 10.24 16.37
C GLU A 87 8.34 11.44 16.05
N ASN A 88 7.24 11.61 16.78
CA ASN A 88 6.41 12.80 16.63
C ASN A 88 7.07 14.01 17.35
N LYS A 89 6.49 15.20 17.20
CA LYS A 89 7.02 16.43 17.82
C LYS A 89 7.03 16.39 19.36
N GLU A 90 6.29 15.47 19.97
CA GLU A 90 6.15 15.29 21.42
C GLU A 90 7.11 14.22 21.97
N GLY A 91 7.94 13.62 21.11
CA GLY A 91 8.92 12.60 21.49
C GLY A 91 8.38 11.16 21.48
N GLU A 92 7.14 10.94 21.06
CA GLU A 92 6.54 9.62 21.01
C GLU A 92 6.93 8.88 19.72
N LYS A 93 7.36 7.62 19.88
CA LYS A 93 7.59 6.72 18.75
C LYS A 93 6.25 6.30 18.14
N ARG A 94 6.09 6.58 16.85
CA ARG A 94 4.98 6.13 16.01
C ARG A 94 5.51 5.17 14.98
N SER A 95 4.66 4.24 14.57
CA SER A 95 4.97 3.29 13.52
C SER A 95 3.79 3.12 12.58
N LYS A 96 4.07 2.91 11.30
CA LYS A 96 3.11 2.63 10.25
C LYS A 96 3.65 1.51 9.38
N MET A 97 2.77 0.58 9.03
CA MET A 97 3.05 -0.51 8.09
C MET A 97 2.53 -0.16 6.71
#